data_AF-A0A1Q4GS36-F1
#
_entry.id   AF-A0A1Q4GS36-F1
#
_cell.length_a   1.000
_cell.length_b   1.000
_cell.length_c   1.000
_cell.angle_alpha   90.00
_cell.angle_beta   90.00
_cell.angle_gamma   90.00
#
_symmetry.space_group_name_H-M   'P 1'
#
loop_
_entity.id
_entity.type
_entity.pdbx_description
1 polymer ?
#
loop_
_entity_poly.entity_id
_entity_poly.type
_entity_poly.pdbx_seq_one_letter_code
_entity_poly.pdbx_strand_id
1 'polypeptide(L)'
;AAKLPGIIDVAPAYSTLLLRFDAFARPDKNGLDERPHARLAEILHALLRGANPKTLDPGLRREDDQENAVALREGARLVEIPVCYGGEYGPDLEAVAVHAGLSPDAVVARHAAGDYSVAMLGFAPGFPYLLGLDPALHAPRRTDPRTRVPAGSVAIGGAQTGIYPRELPGGWNLIGRTPLPLFDPRREPPALLAAGDRVRFRAIDVDGFARLAGRPA
;
A
#
# COMPACT_ATOMS: atom_id res chain seq x y z
N ALA A 1 -7.24 15.18 -8.70
CA ALA A 1 -7.55 14.68 -10.05
C ALA A 1 -8.80 15.39 -10.57
N ALA A 2 -8.79 15.92 -11.79
CA ALA A 2 -9.99 16.46 -12.42
C ALA A 2 -11.06 15.35 -12.46
N LYS A 3 -12.27 15.62 -11.95
CA LYS A 3 -13.37 14.66 -11.99
C LYS A 3 -13.77 14.44 -13.44
N LEU A 4 -13.37 13.31 -14.02
CA LEU A 4 -13.79 12.92 -15.36
C LEU A 4 -15.30 12.67 -15.34
N PRO A 5 -16.10 13.36 -16.19
CA PRO A 5 -17.55 13.17 -16.22
C PRO A 5 -17.92 11.70 -16.45
N GLY A 6 -18.81 11.17 -15.62
CA GLY A 6 -19.25 9.77 -15.70
C GLY A 6 -18.37 8.78 -14.93
N ILE A 7 -17.17 9.16 -14.47
CA ILE A 7 -16.39 8.31 -13.55
C ILE A 7 -16.98 8.43 -12.13
N ILE A 8 -17.34 7.28 -11.56
CA ILE A 8 -17.86 7.17 -10.19
C ILE A 8 -16.72 6.89 -9.20
N ASP A 9 -15.73 6.08 -9.60
CA ASP A 9 -14.64 5.68 -8.71
C ASP A 9 -13.34 5.38 -9.46
N VAL A 10 -12.22 5.57 -8.77
CA VAL A 10 -10.86 5.32 -9.29
C VAL A 10 -10.07 4.61 -8.21
N ALA A 11 -9.70 3.35 -8.45
CA ALA A 11 -8.93 2.53 -7.52
C ALA A 11 -7.59 2.12 -8.14
N PRO A 12 -6.48 2.80 -7.79
CA PRO A 12 -5.14 2.42 -8.24
C PRO A 12 -4.64 1.18 -7.48
N ALA A 13 -3.95 0.29 -8.19
CA ALA A 13 -3.28 -0.85 -7.60
C ALA A 13 -2.05 -1.27 -8.40
N TYR A 14 -0.85 -1.12 -7.81
CA TYR A 14 0.41 -1.45 -8.47
C TYR A 14 0.53 -0.73 -9.83
N SER A 15 0.59 -1.48 -10.93
CA SER A 15 0.63 -0.99 -12.31
C SER A 15 -0.75 -0.95 -12.98
N THR A 16 -1.83 -1.03 -12.21
CA THR A 16 -3.21 -1.07 -12.72
C THR A 16 -4.07 0.05 -12.13
N LEU A 17 -5.08 0.47 -12.88
CA LEU A 17 -6.08 1.45 -12.46
C LEU A 17 -7.47 0.88 -12.77
N LEU A 18 -8.28 0.64 -11.74
CA LEU A 18 -9.69 0.30 -11.93
C LEU A 18 -10.51 1.60 -11.98
N LEU A 19 -11.35 1.73 -13.01
CA LEU A 19 -12.29 2.83 -13.15
C LEU A 19 -13.71 2.28 -13.09
N ARG A 20 -14.49 2.75 -12.12
CA ARG A 20 -15.93 2.52 -12.07
C ARG A 20 -16.61 3.73 -12.67
N PHE A 21 -17.54 3.53 -13.59
CA PHE A 21 -18.19 4.62 -14.31
C PHE A 21 -19.67 4.33 -14.50
N ASP A 22 -20.45 5.39 -14.72
CA ASP A 22 -21.87 5.32 -15.04
C ASP A 22 -22.04 5.08 -16.55
N ALA A 23 -22.48 3.89 -16.90
CA ALA A 23 -22.71 3.49 -18.29
C ALA A 23 -23.87 4.26 -18.95
N PHE A 24 -24.71 4.96 -18.18
CA PHE A 24 -25.91 5.67 -18.64
C PHE A 24 -25.80 7.19 -18.51
N ALA A 25 -24.69 7.72 -17.99
CA ALA A 25 -24.54 9.14 -17.66
C ALA A 25 -24.76 10.09 -18.86
N ARG A 26 -24.65 9.61 -20.12
CA ARG A 26 -25.03 10.33 -21.34
C ARG A 26 -25.40 9.36 -22.48
N PRO A 27 -26.69 9.07 -22.75
CA PRO A 27 -27.05 8.54 -24.06
C PRO A 27 -26.70 9.58 -25.14
N ASP A 28 -26.20 9.12 -26.27
CA ASP A 28 -26.10 9.97 -27.45
C ASP A 28 -27.50 10.46 -27.87
N LYS A 29 -27.57 11.46 -28.74
CA LYS A 29 -28.85 12.03 -29.20
C LYS A 29 -29.72 11.03 -29.97
N ASN A 30 -29.17 9.86 -30.32
CA ASN A 30 -29.84 8.82 -31.10
C ASN A 30 -30.28 7.62 -30.25
N GLY A 31 -30.00 7.60 -28.95
CA GLY A 31 -30.42 6.54 -28.06
C GLY A 31 -29.54 5.31 -28.20
N LEU A 32 -28.72 5.09 -27.17
CA LEU A 32 -27.82 3.95 -26.95
C LEU A 32 -26.49 4.06 -27.73
N ASP A 33 -25.48 4.58 -27.05
CA ASP A 33 -24.11 4.11 -27.31
C ASP A 33 -24.08 2.63 -26.91
N GLU A 34 -24.11 1.73 -27.89
CA GLU A 34 -24.15 0.28 -27.66
C GLU A 34 -22.95 -0.22 -26.82
N ARG A 35 -21.91 0.61 -26.64
CA ARG A 35 -20.70 0.27 -25.89
C ARG A 35 -20.18 1.46 -25.05
N PRO A 36 -20.79 1.76 -23.89
CA PRO A 36 -20.34 2.84 -23.00
C PRO A 36 -18.86 2.74 -22.57
N HIS A 37 -18.31 1.53 -22.53
CA HIS A 37 -16.89 1.27 -22.26
C HIS A 37 -15.97 1.74 -23.39
N ALA A 38 -16.41 1.68 -24.65
CA ALA A 38 -15.62 2.10 -25.81
C ALA A 38 -15.39 3.61 -25.76
N ARG A 39 -16.43 4.37 -25.40
CA ARG A 39 -16.31 5.82 -25.22
C ARG A 39 -15.38 6.20 -24.07
N LEU A 40 -15.47 5.50 -22.94
CA LEU A 40 -14.51 5.70 -21.84
C LEU A 40 -13.08 5.40 -22.31
N ALA A 41 -12.87 4.31 -23.04
CA ALA A 41 -11.55 3.97 -23.59
C ALA A 41 -11.05 5.07 -24.54
N GLU A 42 -11.90 5.66 -25.38
CA GLU A 42 -11.53 6.80 -26.23
C GLU A 42 -11.11 8.03 -25.42
N ILE A 43 -11.85 8.37 -24.36
CA ILE A 43 -11.52 9.48 -23.47
C ILE A 43 -10.19 9.22 -22.78
N LEU A 44 -9.98 8.02 -22.24
CA LEU A 44 -8.71 7.64 -21.61
C LEU A 44 -7.57 7.67 -22.61
N HIS A 45 -7.75 7.11 -23.80
CA HIS A 45 -6.75 7.19 -24.85
C HIS A 45 -6.50 8.64 -25.28
N ALA A 46 -7.52 9.49 -25.36
CA ALA A 46 -7.37 10.90 -25.67
C ALA A 46 -6.66 11.68 -24.55
N LEU A 47 -6.90 11.36 -23.28
CA LEU A 47 -6.18 11.93 -22.14
C LEU A 47 -4.72 11.47 -22.13
N LEU A 48 -4.48 10.19 -22.39
CA LEU A 48 -3.14 9.62 -22.52
C LEU A 48 -2.41 10.17 -23.76
N ARG A 49 -3.12 10.52 -24.85
CA ARG A 49 -2.53 11.13 -26.06
C ARG A 49 -2.45 12.65 -26.01
N GLY A 50 -3.30 13.30 -25.21
CA GLY A 50 -3.40 14.74 -25.00
C GLY A 50 -2.54 15.24 -23.85
N ALA A 51 -2.13 14.35 -22.95
CA ALA A 51 -0.80 14.44 -22.36
C ALA A 51 0.20 14.46 -23.53
N ASN A 52 0.83 15.60 -23.77
CA ASN A 52 1.63 15.88 -24.95
C ASN A 52 2.56 14.69 -25.30
N PRO A 53 2.58 14.15 -26.53
CA PRO A 53 3.52 13.09 -26.93
C PRO A 53 4.99 13.52 -26.94
N LYS A 54 5.30 14.81 -26.71
CA LYS A 54 6.66 15.28 -26.34
C LYS A 54 6.93 15.25 -24.84
N THR A 55 5.90 15.06 -24.01
CA THR A 55 5.99 14.68 -22.58
C THR A 55 5.73 13.19 -22.36
N LEU A 56 5.25 12.49 -23.39
CA LEU A 56 5.20 11.03 -23.54
C LEU A 56 6.04 10.69 -24.78
N ASP A 57 7.33 11.01 -24.70
CA ASP A 57 8.30 10.82 -25.78
C ASP A 57 8.47 9.31 -26.07
N PRO A 58 8.37 8.84 -27.33
CA PRO A 58 8.77 7.48 -27.71
C PRO A 58 10.26 7.20 -27.41
N GLY A 59 11.03 8.25 -27.09
CA GLY A 59 12.39 8.23 -26.60
C GLY A 59 12.56 8.62 -25.12
N LEU A 60 11.55 8.45 -24.25
CA LEU A 60 11.74 8.39 -22.78
C LEU A 60 12.77 7.30 -22.49
N ARG A 61 14.04 7.71 -22.50
CA ARG A 61 15.17 6.90 -22.07
C ARG A 61 14.99 6.68 -20.57
N ARG A 62 15.46 5.53 -20.10
CA ARG A 62 15.41 5.10 -18.68
C ARG A 62 15.82 6.17 -17.66
N GLU A 63 16.55 7.19 -18.09
CA GLU A 63 17.09 8.28 -17.26
C GLU A 63 16.02 9.32 -16.87
N ASP A 64 15.12 9.72 -17.78
CA ASP A 64 14.06 10.73 -17.54
C ASP A 64 12.89 10.17 -16.69
N ASP A 65 12.58 8.89 -16.87
CA ASP A 65 11.63 8.16 -16.00
C ASP A 65 12.12 8.13 -14.55
N GLN A 66 13.44 8.08 -14.36
CA GLN A 66 14.06 8.02 -13.04
C GLN A 66 13.99 9.39 -12.34
N GLU A 67 14.26 10.49 -13.04
CA GLU A 67 14.10 11.84 -12.48
C GLU A 67 12.64 12.17 -12.14
N ASN A 68 11.69 11.84 -13.03
CA ASN A 68 10.26 12.04 -12.75
C ASN A 68 9.75 11.14 -11.61
N ALA A 69 10.20 9.87 -11.55
CA ALA A 69 9.87 8.99 -10.44
C ALA A 69 10.48 9.48 -9.12
N VAL A 70 11.69 10.07 -9.14
CA VAL A 70 12.32 10.69 -7.97
C VAL A 70 11.54 11.92 -7.53
N ALA A 71 11.20 12.83 -8.44
CA ALA A 71 10.41 14.03 -8.13
C ALA A 71 9.02 13.70 -7.56
N LEU A 72 8.33 12.69 -8.13
CA LEU A 72 7.06 12.18 -7.59
C LEU A 72 7.23 11.56 -6.19
N ARG A 73 8.36 10.93 -5.90
CA ARG A 73 8.70 10.38 -4.57
C ARG A 73 9.11 11.45 -3.56
N GLU A 74 9.65 12.58 -4.00
CA GLU A 74 10.00 13.72 -3.14
C GLU A 74 8.77 14.54 -2.75
N GLY A 75 7.77 14.63 -3.62
CA GLY A 75 6.47 15.25 -3.31
C GLY A 75 5.50 14.35 -2.52
N ALA A 76 5.81 13.06 -2.36
CA ALA A 76 4.96 12.10 -1.67
C ALA A 76 5.01 12.29 -0.14
N ARG A 77 3.85 12.22 0.52
CA ARG A 77 3.75 12.32 1.98
C ARG A 77 4.46 11.13 2.63
N LEU A 78 5.45 11.42 3.47
CA LEU A 78 6.15 10.42 4.28
C LEU A 78 5.42 10.21 5.61
N VAL A 79 5.08 8.96 5.92
CA VAL A 79 4.43 8.55 7.17
C VAL A 79 5.36 7.60 7.92
N GLU A 80 5.77 7.99 9.12
CA GLU A 80 6.53 7.11 10.02
C GLU A 80 5.60 6.21 10.83
N ILE A 81 5.87 4.91 10.80
CA ILE A 81 5.10 3.90 11.53
C ILE A 81 5.99 3.29 12.63
N PRO A 82 5.71 3.56 13.91
CA PRO A 82 6.46 2.98 15.01
C PRO A 82 6.04 1.51 15.21
N VAL A 83 7.00 0.60 15.34
CA VAL A 83 6.76 -0.86 15.39
C VAL A 83 7.54 -1.50 16.53
N CYS A 84 6.84 -2.20 17.40
CA CYS A 84 7.46 -3.13 18.34
C CYS A 84 7.63 -4.48 17.63
N TYR A 85 8.87 -4.92 17.45
CA TYR A 85 9.20 -6.14 16.71
C TYR A 85 9.33 -7.36 17.62
N GLY A 86 9.08 -8.55 17.06
CA GLY A 86 9.33 -9.82 17.73
C GLY A 86 8.40 -10.12 18.92
N GLY A 87 8.68 -11.24 19.60
CA GLY A 87 7.94 -11.66 20.79
C GLY A 87 6.43 -11.78 20.53
N GLU A 88 5.61 -11.27 21.46
CA GLU A 88 4.14 -11.28 21.31
C GLU A 88 3.64 -10.37 20.18
N TYR A 89 4.42 -9.35 19.80
CA TYR A 89 4.06 -8.38 18.76
C TYR A 89 4.37 -8.91 17.35
N GLY A 90 5.37 -9.79 17.24
CA GLY A 90 5.86 -10.38 16.01
C GLY A 90 6.23 -11.86 16.17
N PRO A 91 5.27 -12.76 16.41
CA PRO A 91 5.54 -14.16 16.75
C PRO A 91 6.16 -15.00 15.62
N ASP A 92 6.25 -14.47 14.40
CA ASP A 92 6.89 -15.15 13.28
C ASP A 92 8.26 -14.54 12.92
N LEU A 93 8.77 -13.55 13.67
CA LEU A 93 10.02 -12.87 13.36
C LEU A 93 11.20 -13.86 13.30
N GLU A 94 11.28 -14.77 14.26
CA GLU A 94 12.32 -15.79 14.34
C GLU A 94 12.24 -16.76 13.16
N ALA A 95 11.02 -17.16 12.77
CA ALA A 95 10.81 -18.04 11.62
C ALA A 95 11.21 -17.37 10.30
N VAL A 96 10.88 -16.08 10.13
CA VAL A 96 11.31 -15.27 8.98
C VAL A 96 12.84 -15.13 8.96
N ALA A 97 13.47 -14.89 10.11
CA ALA A 97 14.91 -14.78 10.23
C ALA A 97 15.62 -16.10 9.83
N VAL A 98 15.12 -17.24 10.32
CA VAL A 98 15.62 -18.57 9.92
C VAL A 98 15.46 -18.80 8.41
N HIS A 99 14.30 -18.47 7.84
CA HIS A 99 14.07 -18.62 6.40
C HIS A 99 15.02 -17.75 5.56
N ALA A 100 15.30 -16.53 6.02
CA ALA A 100 16.19 -15.58 5.36
C ALA A 100 17.68 -15.89 5.58
N GLY A 101 18.04 -16.79 6.50
CA GLY A 101 19.43 -17.01 6.91
C GLY A 101 20.02 -15.80 7.66
N LEU A 102 19.19 -15.06 8.40
CA LEU A 102 19.54 -13.84 9.12
C LEU A 102 19.28 -13.99 10.62
N SER A 103 19.83 -13.08 11.43
CA SER A 103 19.37 -12.91 12.80
C SER A 103 18.06 -12.12 12.85
N PRO A 104 17.23 -12.27 13.90
CA PRO A 104 16.04 -11.43 14.09
C PRO A 104 16.35 -9.93 14.02
N ASP A 105 17.45 -9.49 14.65
CA ASP A 105 17.89 -8.10 14.62
C ASP A 105 18.23 -7.62 13.20
N ALA A 106 18.84 -8.48 12.38
CA ALA A 106 19.12 -8.16 10.98
C ALA A 106 17.84 -8.05 10.14
N VAL A 107 16.82 -8.88 10.41
CA VAL A 107 15.49 -8.74 9.80
C VAL A 107 14.86 -7.41 10.18
N VAL A 108 14.89 -7.05 11.46
CA VAL A 108 14.35 -5.77 11.96
C VAL A 108 15.07 -4.59 11.30
N ALA A 109 16.40 -4.60 11.29
CA ALA A 109 17.21 -3.53 10.70
C ALA A 109 16.91 -3.34 9.20
N ARG A 110 16.86 -4.44 8.44
CA ARG A 110 16.55 -4.40 7.00
C ARG A 110 15.11 -3.94 6.74
N HIS A 111 14.15 -4.43 7.52
CA HIS A 111 12.76 -4.01 7.37
C HIS A 111 12.54 -2.55 7.79
N ALA A 112 13.23 -2.06 8.82
CA ALA A 112 13.14 -0.65 9.24
C ALA A 112 13.82 0.30 8.24
N ALA A 113 14.88 -0.16 7.57
CA ALA A 113 15.63 0.61 6.58
C ALA A 113 14.95 0.70 5.20
N GLY A 114 13.89 -0.08 4.95
CA GLY A 114 13.20 -0.10 3.67
C GLY A 114 12.57 1.25 3.30
N ASP A 115 12.64 1.62 2.02
CA ASP A 115 11.94 2.78 1.47
C ASP A 115 10.62 2.31 0.86
N TYR A 116 9.56 2.34 1.67
CA TYR A 116 8.29 1.78 1.27
C TYR A 116 7.39 2.80 0.59
N SER A 117 6.61 2.32 -0.38
CA SER A 117 5.52 3.09 -0.99
C SER A 117 4.22 2.29 -0.95
N VAL A 118 3.10 2.96 -0.63
CA VAL A 118 1.78 2.34 -0.63
C VAL A 118 1.32 2.11 -2.07
N ALA A 119 1.37 0.88 -2.54
CA ALA A 119 0.93 0.49 -3.88
C ALA A 119 -0.59 0.54 -4.03
N MET A 120 -1.30 0.10 -2.98
CA MET A 120 -2.76 0.15 -2.90
C MET A 120 -3.23 0.04 -1.45
N LEU A 121 -4.49 0.41 -1.23
CA LEU A 121 -5.24 0.05 -0.04
C LEU A 121 -6.34 -0.93 -0.45
N GLY A 122 -6.43 -2.08 0.20
CA GLY A 122 -7.37 -3.15 -0.21
C GLY A 122 -7.36 -4.34 0.75
N PHE A 123 -8.11 -5.41 0.48
CA PHE A 123 -8.42 -6.52 1.41
C PHE A 123 -9.33 -6.11 2.59
N ALA A 124 -9.00 -5.02 3.30
CA ALA A 124 -9.86 -4.40 4.30
C ALA A 124 -9.67 -2.87 4.29
N PRO A 125 -10.63 -2.10 4.82
CA PRO A 125 -10.50 -0.65 4.89
C PRO A 125 -9.20 -0.22 5.58
N GLY A 126 -8.34 0.51 4.86
CA GLY A 126 -7.07 1.02 5.35
C GLY A 126 -5.91 0.01 5.40
N PHE A 127 -6.05 -1.22 4.89
CA PHE A 127 -4.93 -2.16 4.82
C PHE A 127 -3.99 -1.77 3.67
N PRO A 128 -2.72 -1.41 3.94
CA PRO A 128 -1.76 -1.01 2.92
C PRO A 128 -1.00 -2.23 2.38
N TYR A 129 -0.89 -2.28 1.05
CA TYR A 129 0.11 -3.11 0.39
C TYR A 129 1.33 -2.26 0.08
N LEU A 130 2.47 -2.60 0.65
CA LEU A 130 3.69 -1.83 0.52
C LEU A 130 4.66 -2.50 -0.46
N LEU A 131 5.21 -1.69 -1.37
CA LEU A 131 6.37 -2.04 -2.18
C LEU A 131 7.65 -1.61 -1.47
N GLY A 132 8.80 -2.16 -1.86
CA GLY A 132 10.11 -1.79 -1.33
C GLY A 132 10.64 -2.73 -0.23
N LEU A 133 10.02 -3.90 -0.05
CA LEU A 133 10.57 -4.93 0.84
C LEU A 133 11.92 -5.43 0.29
N ASP A 134 12.92 -5.50 1.16
CA ASP A 134 14.22 -6.10 0.84
C ASP A 134 14.01 -7.56 0.37
N PRO A 135 14.49 -7.94 -0.83
CA PRO A 135 14.37 -9.30 -1.34
C PRO A 135 14.88 -10.39 -0.41
N ALA A 136 15.87 -10.08 0.45
CA ALA A 136 16.37 -11.02 1.46
C ALA A 136 15.32 -11.38 2.52
N LEU A 137 14.28 -10.55 2.69
CA LEU A 137 13.20 -10.76 3.65
C LEU A 137 11.97 -11.43 3.03
N HIS A 138 11.98 -11.73 1.74
CA HIS A 138 10.87 -12.42 1.09
C HIS A 138 10.65 -13.76 1.75
N ALA A 139 9.43 -13.98 2.26
CA ALA A 139 9.08 -15.20 2.96
C ALA A 139 7.69 -15.67 2.51
N PRO A 140 7.49 -16.98 2.21
CA PRO A 140 6.19 -17.48 1.79
C PRO A 140 5.14 -17.25 2.88
N ARG A 141 3.87 -17.18 2.46
CA ARG A 141 2.76 -17.18 3.40
C ARG A 141 2.76 -18.48 4.23
N ARG A 142 2.25 -18.40 5.44
CA ARG A 142 2.00 -19.57 6.29
C ARG A 142 1.09 -20.56 5.55
N THR A 143 1.42 -21.84 5.68
CA THR A 143 0.61 -22.95 5.17
C THR A 143 -0.73 -23.04 5.88
N ASP A 144 -0.76 -22.73 7.18
CA ASP A 144 -1.96 -22.62 7.99
C ASP A 144 -2.20 -21.16 8.42
N PRO A 145 -3.14 -20.44 7.76
CA PRO A 145 -3.48 -19.07 8.09
C PRO A 145 -4.08 -18.93 9.49
N ARG A 146 -3.74 -17.83 10.19
CA ARG A 146 -4.37 -17.52 11.47
C ARG A 146 -5.82 -17.11 11.23
N THR A 147 -6.72 -17.61 12.08
CA THR A 147 -8.11 -17.17 12.13
C THR A 147 -8.25 -15.76 12.70
N ARG A 148 -7.29 -15.32 13.52
CA ARG A 148 -7.24 -14.00 14.15
C ARG A 148 -5.82 -13.44 14.12
N VAL A 149 -5.65 -12.33 13.40
CA VAL A 149 -4.44 -11.49 13.41
C VAL A 149 -4.79 -10.17 14.10
N PRO A 150 -4.07 -9.76 15.16
CA PRO A 150 -4.37 -8.53 15.87
C PRO A 150 -4.30 -7.27 14.99
N ALA A 151 -5.12 -6.27 15.33
CA ALA A 151 -5.02 -4.94 14.72
C ALA A 151 -3.63 -4.32 14.97
N GLY A 152 -3.07 -3.68 13.95
CA GLY A 152 -1.74 -3.09 13.95
C GLY A 152 -0.60 -4.07 13.64
N SER A 153 -0.88 -5.36 13.43
CA SER A 153 0.17 -6.32 13.10
C SER A 153 0.84 -5.97 11.77
N VAL A 154 2.16 -5.88 11.79
CA VAL A 154 3.05 -5.69 10.64
C VAL A 154 3.52 -7.06 10.18
N ALA A 155 3.35 -7.35 8.89
CA ALA A 155 3.54 -8.70 8.39
C ALA A 155 4.18 -8.75 7.01
N ILE A 156 4.87 -9.86 6.73
CA ILE A 156 5.44 -10.19 5.42
C ILE A 156 4.70 -11.37 4.80
N GLY A 157 4.34 -11.25 3.52
CA GLY A 157 3.72 -12.32 2.74
C GLY A 157 4.22 -12.34 1.30
N GLY A 158 5.11 -13.26 0.98
CA GLY A 158 5.83 -13.30 -0.29
C GLY A 158 6.79 -12.11 -0.40
N ALA A 159 6.68 -11.36 -1.49
CA ALA A 159 7.49 -10.16 -1.76
C ALA A 159 6.90 -8.87 -1.17
N GLN A 160 5.93 -8.97 -0.26
CA GLN A 160 5.15 -7.83 0.22
C GLN A 160 5.20 -7.71 1.73
N THR A 161 5.13 -6.48 2.21
CA THR A 161 4.87 -6.15 3.61
C THR A 161 3.61 -5.28 3.72
N GLY A 162 2.96 -5.31 4.87
CA GLY A 162 1.65 -4.69 5.08
C GLY A 162 1.27 -4.63 6.55
N ILE A 163 0.19 -3.92 6.85
CA ILE A 163 -0.24 -3.66 8.22
C ILE A 163 -1.74 -3.96 8.35
N TYR A 164 -2.11 -4.86 9.24
CA TYR A 164 -3.51 -5.22 9.47
C TYR A 164 -4.24 -4.06 10.19
N PRO A 165 -5.24 -3.40 9.58
CA PRO A 165 -5.87 -2.20 10.15
C PRO A 165 -6.85 -2.53 11.28
N ARG A 166 -7.30 -3.77 11.35
CA ARG A 166 -8.23 -4.32 12.35
C ARG A 166 -7.96 -5.81 12.50
N GLU A 167 -8.61 -6.42 13.49
CA GLU A 167 -8.53 -7.88 13.65
C GLU A 167 -9.19 -8.59 12.46
N LEU A 168 -8.42 -9.44 11.78
CA LEU A 168 -8.82 -10.18 10.57
C LEU A 168 -8.10 -11.54 10.52
N PRO A 169 -8.63 -12.54 9.80
CA PRO A 169 -7.84 -13.72 9.45
C PRO A 169 -6.69 -13.35 8.49
N GLY A 170 -5.58 -14.08 8.55
CA GLY A 170 -4.40 -13.78 7.74
C GLY A 170 -3.32 -14.84 7.77
N GLY A 171 -2.71 -15.10 6.61
CA GLY A 171 -1.62 -16.07 6.44
C GLY A 171 -0.23 -15.44 6.30
N TRP A 172 -0.08 -14.15 6.59
CA TRP A 172 1.22 -13.48 6.51
C TRP A 172 2.01 -13.70 7.80
N ASN A 173 3.34 -13.67 7.70
CA ASN A 173 4.25 -13.81 8.82
C ASN A 173 4.29 -12.51 9.62
N LEU A 174 3.84 -12.54 10.86
CA LEU A 174 3.76 -11.39 11.75
C LEU A 174 5.13 -11.13 12.37
N ILE A 175 5.75 -10.00 12.03
CA ILE A 175 7.12 -9.66 12.45
C ILE A 175 7.15 -8.56 13.52
N GLY A 176 6.05 -7.84 13.70
CA GLY A 176 5.92 -6.79 14.71
C GLY A 176 4.52 -6.20 14.72
N ARG A 177 4.32 -5.15 15.53
CA ARG A 177 3.03 -4.49 15.67
C ARG A 177 3.20 -2.98 15.90
N THR A 178 2.34 -2.19 15.26
CA THR A 178 2.22 -0.76 15.54
C THR A 178 1.02 -0.48 16.46
N PRO A 179 1.13 0.48 17.39
CA PRO A 179 -0.01 0.93 18.20
C PRO A 179 -0.91 1.91 17.45
N LEU A 180 -0.50 2.38 16.26
CA LEU A 180 -1.26 3.39 15.51
C LEU A 180 -2.54 2.80 14.90
N PRO A 181 -3.69 3.51 14.99
CA PRO A 181 -4.90 3.12 14.29
C PRO A 181 -4.77 3.44 12.79
N LEU A 182 -4.72 2.40 11.96
CA LEU A 182 -4.62 2.56 10.49
C LEU A 182 -5.94 2.99 9.86
N PHE A 183 -7.08 2.70 10.50
CA PHE A 183 -8.40 3.08 10.01
C PHE A 183 -9.31 3.49 11.17
N ASP A 184 -9.87 4.70 11.11
CA ASP A 184 -10.92 5.17 12.02
C ASP A 184 -12.02 5.85 11.19
N PRO A 185 -13.26 5.32 11.14
CA PRO A 185 -14.34 5.91 10.36
C PRO A 185 -14.79 7.29 10.83
N ARG A 186 -14.30 7.75 12.00
CA ARG A 186 -14.61 9.08 12.57
C ARG A 186 -13.56 10.14 12.20
N ARG A 187 -12.44 9.76 11.59
CA ARG A 187 -11.38 10.68 11.13
C ARG A 187 -11.60 11.05 9.66
N GLU A 188 -11.16 12.24 9.27
CA GLU A 188 -11.07 12.67 7.86
C GLU A 188 -9.60 12.99 7.51
N PRO A 189 -8.95 12.22 6.62
CA PRO A 189 -9.43 10.98 6.00
C PRO A 189 -9.46 9.80 6.99
N PRO A 190 -10.33 8.79 6.77
CA PRO A 190 -10.50 7.68 7.71
C PRO A 190 -9.30 6.74 7.74
N ALA A 191 -8.61 6.55 6.60
CA ALA A 191 -7.37 5.77 6.51
C ALA A 191 -6.14 6.62 6.87
N LEU A 192 -5.19 6.02 7.61
CA LEU A 192 -3.95 6.71 8.01
C LEU A 192 -3.02 6.91 6.82
N LEU A 193 -3.06 5.95 5.90
CA LEU A 193 -2.25 5.89 4.68
C LEU A 193 -3.16 6.05 3.46
N ALA A 194 -2.59 6.56 2.38
CA ALA A 194 -3.16 6.72 1.06
C ALA A 194 -2.26 6.05 0.01
N ALA A 195 -2.82 5.63 -1.12
CA ALA A 195 -2.01 5.14 -2.24
C ALA A 195 -1.03 6.24 -2.70
N GLY A 196 0.23 5.85 -2.89
CA GLY A 196 1.33 6.78 -3.20
C GLY A 196 2.06 7.36 -1.99
N ASP A 197 1.54 7.23 -0.77
CA ASP A 197 2.30 7.63 0.44
C ASP A 197 3.61 6.84 0.54
N ARG A 198 4.64 7.48 1.11
CA ARG A 198 5.85 6.81 1.54
C ARG A 198 5.73 6.38 2.99
N VAL A 199 6.24 5.20 3.31
CA VAL A 199 6.22 4.64 4.66
C VAL A 199 7.63 4.37 5.12
N ARG A 200 7.94 4.78 6.35
CA ARG A 200 9.18 4.39 7.04
C ARG A 200 8.81 3.73 8.36
N PHE A 201 9.29 2.50 8.56
CA PHE A 201 9.11 1.82 9.84
C PHE A 201 10.21 2.26 10.81
N ARG A 202 9.81 2.54 12.06
CA ARG A 202 10.74 2.89 13.13
C ARG A 202 10.59 1.89 14.26
N ALA A 203 11.65 1.15 14.57
CA ALA A 203 11.64 0.23 15.71
C ALA A 203 11.41 1.01 17.01
N ILE A 204 10.55 0.48 17.87
CA ILE A 204 10.31 0.95 19.24
C ILE A 204 10.37 -0.25 20.19
N ASP A 205 10.57 0.03 21.47
CA ASP A 205 10.46 -0.95 22.55
C ASP A 205 9.00 -1.12 23.04
N VAL A 206 8.82 -2.06 23.96
CA VAL A 206 7.51 -2.35 24.59
C VAL A 206 6.96 -1.12 25.31
N ASP A 207 7.81 -0.37 26.02
CA ASP A 207 7.39 0.85 26.71
C ASP A 207 6.94 1.94 25.74
N GLY A 208 7.63 2.09 24.62
CA GLY A 208 7.25 2.97 23.51
C GLY A 208 5.92 2.56 22.90
N PHE A 209 5.69 1.26 22.75
CA PHE A 209 4.40 0.74 22.29
C PHE A 209 3.28 1.11 23.28
N ALA A 210 3.47 0.83 24.58
CA ALA A 210 2.49 1.12 25.62
C ALA A 210 2.13 2.61 25.68
N ARG A 211 3.14 3.49 25.71
CA ARG A 211 2.96 4.96 25.69
C ARG A 211 2.12 5.42 24.50
N LEU A 212 2.46 4.95 23.30
CA LEU A 212 1.75 5.33 22.07
C LEU A 212 0.36 4.70 21.96
N ALA A 213 0.14 3.54 22.57
CA ALA A 213 -1.16 2.89 22.65
C ALA A 213 -2.10 3.54 23.68
N GLY A 214 -1.62 4.53 24.44
CA GLY A 214 -2.37 5.15 25.54
C GLY A 214 -2.58 4.21 26.73
N ARG A 215 -1.72 3.20 26.91
CA ARG A 215 -1.72 2.29 28.07
C ARG A 215 -0.61 2.70 29.04
N PRO A 216 -0.86 2.82 30.35
CA PRO A 216 0.24 2.98 31.31
C PRO A 216 1.14 1.75 31.26
N ALA A 217 2.46 1.98 31.32
CA ALA A 217 3.50 0.95 31.37
C ALA A 217 3.37 0.06 32.60
#